data_AF-A0A6I1JC54-F1
#
_entry.id   AF-A0A6I1JC54-F1
#
_cell.length_a   1.000
_cell.length_b   1.000
_cell.length_c   1.000
_cell.angle_alpha   90.00
_cell.angle_beta   90.00
_cell.angle_gamma   90.00
#
_symmetry.space_group_name_H-M   'P 1'
#
loop_
_entity.id
_entity.type
_entity.pdbx_description
1 polymer ?
#
loop_
_entity_poly.entity_id
_entity_poly.type
_entity_poly.pdbx_seq_one_letter_code
_entity_poly.pdbx_strand_id
1 'polypeptide(L)' 'MLTPGGDVIKESIGAFPSMVLQEGEYLAIARHEGRVFNRRFTVEAGKDQNIEVVAR' A
#
# COMPACT_ATOMS: atom_id res chain seq x y z
N MET A 1 -3.37 3.12 2.33
CA MET A 1 -2.50 3.61 1.23
C MET A 1 -2.77 5.09 1.05
N LEU A 2 -1.73 5.91 0.79
CA LEU A 2 -1.88 7.35 0.58
C LEU A 2 -1.68 7.72 -0.91
N THR A 3 -2.47 8.66 -1.43
CA THR A 3 -2.15 9.38 -2.68
C THR A 3 -0.97 10.34 -2.47
N PRO A 4 -0.36 10.88 -3.54
CA PRO A 4 0.56 12.02 -3.44
C PRO A 4 -0.01 13.25 -2.70
N GLY A 5 -1.34 13.41 -2.67
CA GLY A 5 -2.05 14.46 -1.91
C GLY A 5 -2.22 14.18 -0.42
N GLY A 6 -1.85 12.99 0.07
CA GLY A 6 -1.95 12.59 1.48
C GLY A 6 -3.29 11.99 1.89
N ASP A 7 -4.24 11.82 0.96
CA ASP A 7 -5.54 11.23 1.26
C ASP A 7 -5.45 9.70 1.36
N VAL A 8 -6.14 9.14 2.36
CA VAL A 8 -6.27 7.69 2.54
C VAL A 8 -7.24 7.15 1.50
N ILE A 9 -6.72 6.36 0.56
CA ILE A 9 -7.53 5.79 -0.52
C ILE A 9 -8.34 4.61 -0.03
N LYS A 10 -7.76 3.79 0.86
CA LYS A 10 -8.39 2.59 1.40
C LYS A 10 -7.64 2.02 2.60
N GLU A 11 -8.40 1.42 3.50
CA GLU A 11 -7.95 0.62 4.64
C GLU A 11 -8.35 -0.85 4.42
N SER A 12 -7.53 -1.79 4.90
CA SER A 12 -7.85 -3.22 4.83
C SER A 12 -7.28 -3.92 6.04
N ILE A 13 -8.04 -4.88 6.57
CA ILE A 13 -7.70 -5.66 7.77
C ILE A 13 -7.41 -7.09 7.30
N GLY A 14 -6.20 -7.60 7.58
CA GLY A 14 -5.77 -8.94 7.20
C GLY A 14 -4.42 -8.96 6.48
N ALA A 15 -3.80 -10.13 6.39
CA ALA A 15 -2.43 -10.29 5.88
C ALA A 15 -2.31 -10.22 4.35
N PHE A 16 -3.41 -10.43 3.61
CA PHE A 16 -3.39 -10.55 2.14
C PHE A 16 -4.62 -9.90 1.45
N PRO A 17 -4.89 -8.59 1.62
CA PRO A 17 -5.92 -7.91 0.85
C PRO A 17 -5.46 -7.68 -0.61
N SER A 18 -6.39 -7.76 -1.57
CA SER A 18 -6.17 -7.34 -2.96
C SER A 18 -6.83 -5.99 -3.24
N MET A 19 -6.24 -5.20 -4.15
CA MET A 19 -6.73 -3.87 -4.50
C MET A 19 -6.46 -3.54 -5.96
N VAL A 20 -7.42 -2.88 -6.60
CA VAL A 20 -7.25 -2.27 -7.93
C VAL A 20 -6.95 -0.79 -7.71
N LEU A 21 -5.85 -0.31 -8.30
CA LEU A 21 -5.37 1.05 -8.19
C LEU A 21 -5.21 1.65 -9.60
N GLN A 22 -5.28 2.98 -9.70
CA GLN A 22 -4.90 3.67 -10.91
C GLN A 22 -3.36 3.67 -11.06
N GLU A 23 -2.88 3.94 -12.26
CA GLU A 23 -1.46 4.17 -12.48
C GLU A 23 -0.97 5.34 -11.62
N GLY A 24 0.21 5.17 -11.00
CA GLY A 24 0.81 6.23 -10.18
C GLY A 24 1.70 5.74 -9.05
N GLU A 25 2.16 6.69 -8.23
CA GLU A 25 2.99 6.43 -7.06
C GLU A 25 2.16 6.32 -5.78
N TYR A 26 2.46 5.30 -4.97
CA TYR A 26 1.73 5.00 -3.74
C TYR A 26 2.66 4.71 -2.56
N LEU A 27 2.15 4.98 -1.35
CA LEU A 27 2.74 4.54 -0.10
C LEU A 27 1.85 3.50 0.59
N ALA A 28 2.37 2.28 0.74
CA ALA A 28 1.80 1.28 1.63
C ALA A 28 2.20 1.61 3.07
N ILE A 29 1.24 1.58 3.99
CA ILE A 29 1.44 1.79 5.42
C ILE A 29 0.80 0.60 6.13
N ALA A 30 1.60 -0.14 6.90
CA ALA A 30 1.15 -1.21 7.77
C ALA A 30 1.38 -0.80 9.23
N ARG A 31 0.42 -1.10 10.11
CA ARG A 31 0.53 -0.87 11.56
C ARG A 31 0.42 -2.20 12.27
N HIS A 32 1.39 -2.52 13.11
CA HIS A 32 1.41 -3.75 13.91
C HIS A 32 2.00 -3.44 15.28
N GLU A 33 1.28 -3.78 16.35
CA GLU A 33 1.72 -3.57 17.75
C GLU A 33 2.25 -2.15 18.04
N GLY A 34 1.54 -1.13 17.54
CA GLY A 34 1.93 0.28 17.71
C GLY A 34 3.10 0.74 16.84
N ARG A 35 3.76 -0.16 16.10
CA ARG A 35 4.81 0.17 15.14
C ARG A 35 4.21 0.42 13.76
N VAL A 36 4.79 1.37 13.02
CA VAL A 36 4.43 1.70 11.64
C VAL A 36 5.53 1.23 10.71
N PHE A 37 5.14 0.51 9.66
CA PHE A 37 6.01 0.06 8.58
C PHE A 37 5.49 0.64 7.27
N ASN A 38 6.38 1.07 6.39
CA ASN A 38 5.98 1.68 5.13
C ASN A 38 6.85 1.21 3.96
N ARG A 39 6.26 1.25 2.76
CA ARG A 39 6.93 0.93 1.50
C ARG A 39 6.33 1.77 0.37
N ARG A 40 7.18 2.42 -0.41
CA ARG A 40 6.78 3.05 -1.68
C ARG A 40 6.74 2.04 -2.80
N PHE A 41 5.78 2.20 -3.71
CA PHE A 41 5.66 1.39 -4.92
C PHE A 41 4.94 2.18 -6.02
N THR A 42 5.17 1.80 -7.27
CA THR A 42 4.52 2.37 -8.45
C THR A 42 3.56 1.35 -9.03
N VAL A 43 2.37 1.80 -9.44
CA VAL A 43 1.40 0.98 -10.17
C VAL A 43 1.52 1.31 -11.64
N GLU A 44 1.68 0.28 -12.47
CA GLU A 44 1.64 0.35 -13.93
C GLU A 44 0.29 -0.23 -14.41
N ALA A 45 -0.34 0.41 -15.40
CA ALA A 45 -1.63 -0.06 -15.91
C ALA A 45 -1.55 -1.49 -16.48
N GLY A 46 -2.51 -2.34 -16.10
CA GLY A 46 -2.62 -3.72 -16.59
C GLY A 46 -1.63 -4.71 -15.99
N LYS A 47 -0.89 -4.33 -14.94
CA LYS A 47 0.10 -5.18 -14.28
C LYS A 47 -0.30 -5.52 -12.85
N ASP A 48 -0.43 -6.81 -12.58
CA ASP A 48 -0.59 -7.31 -11.21
C ASP A 48 0.76 -7.36 -10.49
N GLN A 49 0.77 -6.97 -9.22
CA GLN A 49 1.99 -6.97 -8.41
C GLN A 49 1.70 -7.25 -6.93
N ASN A 50 2.60 -8.01 -6.31
CA ASN A 50 2.59 -8.25 -4.87
C ASN A 50 3.42 -7.20 -4.15
N ILE A 51 2.81 -6.52 -3.19
CA ILE A 51 3.47 -5.50 -2.37
C ILE A 51 3.64 -6.04 -0.94
N GLU A 52 4.86 -6.39 -0.59
CA GLU A 52 5.22 -6.85 0.75
C GLU A 52 5.83 -5.71 1.59
N VAL A 53 5.19 -5.42 2.73
CA VAL A 53 5.70 -4.51 3.76
C VAL A 53 6.34 -5.35 4.86
N VAL A 54 7.66 -5.41 4.88
CA VAL A 54 8.41 -6.24 5.82
C VAL A 54 8.73 -5.45 7.08
N ALA A 55 8.41 -6.04 8.24
CA ALA A 55 8.90 -5.55 9.51
C ALA A 55 10.40 -5.85 9.63
N ARG A 56 11.22 -4.80 9.68
CA ARG A 56 12.63 -4.90 10.05
C ARG A 56 12.81 -4.69 11.55
#